data_AF-A0A402DKF5-F1
#
_entry.id   AF-A0A402DKF5-F1
#
_cell.length_a   1.000
_cell.length_b   1.000
_cell.length_c   1.000
_cell.angle_alpha   90.00
_cell.angle_beta   90.00
_cell.angle_gamma   90.00
#
_symmetry.space_group_name_H-M   'P 1'
#
loop_
_entity.id
_entity.type
_entity.pdbx_description
1 polymer ?
#
loop_
_entity_poly.entity_id
_entity_poly.type
_entity_poly.pdbx_seq_one_letter_code
_entity_poly.pdbx_strand_id
1 'polypeptide(L)'
;MNRLIFHASITMVTGASLLSFIGINSAQAITLTTFSPIGFSDAIAGITGFQIEDFEDTTLIPGLSVEWASPNLGPVSTLPATYNPNIQGFTGNAWDGNLTLNNLQQKLWPNPISSTTTFNFFNQPTSVGIGISNLEFTGSNSSILVVNGVDFADFDNFVPAPILGTTGRSIYIRLDANINEVINSIGIRGGSGDFLSFDRLAIKSAAQPPQSVPEPSNILGLGLLGLGLAATKMKGVLSKKAKSPTDNPQATDS
;
A
#
# COMPACT_ATOMS: atom_id res chain seq x y z
N MET A 1 -17.06 -2.38 83.53
CA MET A 1 -15.79 -2.51 82.77
C MET A 1 -15.81 -3.86 82.07
N ASN A 2 -16.19 -3.89 80.78
CA ASN A 2 -16.15 -5.10 79.95
C ASN A 2 -15.16 -4.86 78.81
N ARG A 3 -14.06 -5.63 78.79
CA ARG A 3 -13.07 -5.61 77.70
C ARG A 3 -13.49 -6.65 76.67
N LEU A 4 -13.70 -6.20 75.45
CA LEU A 4 -13.95 -7.03 74.27
C LEU A 4 -12.59 -7.47 73.70
N ILE A 5 -12.38 -8.77 73.54
CA ILE A 5 -11.18 -9.35 72.92
C ILE A 5 -11.57 -9.81 71.51
N PHE A 6 -10.93 -9.25 70.48
CA PHE A 6 -11.05 -9.74 69.10
C PHE A 6 -9.91 -10.72 68.81
N HIS A 7 -10.26 -11.90 68.30
CA HIS A 7 -9.32 -12.82 67.66
C HIS A 7 -9.23 -12.46 66.17
N ALA A 8 -8.02 -12.21 65.67
CA ALA A 8 -7.75 -12.09 64.24
C ALA A 8 -6.93 -13.31 63.80
N SER A 9 -7.49 -14.14 62.92
CA SER A 9 -6.76 -15.20 62.24
C SER A 9 -6.08 -14.62 61.00
N ILE A 10 -4.77 -14.80 60.88
CA ILE A 10 -3.98 -14.43 59.70
C ILE A 10 -4.06 -15.59 58.70
N THR A 11 -4.77 -15.42 57.60
CA THR A 11 -4.68 -16.32 56.44
C THR A 11 -3.57 -15.80 55.53
N MET A 12 -2.43 -16.50 55.49
CA MET A 12 -1.41 -16.26 54.48
C MET A 12 -1.92 -16.77 53.12
N VAL A 13 -2.14 -15.86 52.16
CA VAL A 13 -2.28 -16.22 50.75
C VAL A 13 -0.92 -16.01 50.10
N THR A 14 -0.26 -17.11 49.74
CA THR A 14 0.94 -17.13 48.90
C THR A 14 0.63 -16.54 47.53
N GLY A 15 1.33 -15.46 47.18
CA GLY A 15 1.16 -14.73 45.94
C GLY A 15 1.55 -15.55 44.71
N ALA A 16 0.59 -15.78 43.83
CA ALA A 16 0.87 -15.87 42.41
C ALA A 16 0.69 -14.46 41.84
N SER A 17 1.78 -13.78 41.52
CA SER A 17 1.74 -12.54 40.77
C SER A 17 1.19 -12.85 39.38
N LEU A 18 -0.08 -12.52 39.16
CA LEU A 18 -0.68 -12.49 37.83
C LEU A 18 0.05 -11.40 37.04
N LEU A 19 0.94 -11.79 36.13
CA LEU A 19 1.48 -10.91 35.11
C LEU A 19 0.30 -10.54 34.21
N SER A 20 -0.38 -9.44 34.53
CA SER A 20 -1.27 -8.78 33.60
C SER A 20 -0.40 -8.26 32.48
N PHE A 21 -0.42 -8.93 31.33
CA PHE A 21 0.01 -8.31 30.09
C PHE A 21 -0.92 -7.11 29.87
N ILE A 22 -0.43 -5.90 30.12
CA ILE A 22 -1.00 -4.70 29.50
C ILE A 22 -0.69 -4.91 28.02
N GLY A 23 -1.66 -5.48 27.29
CA GLY A 23 -1.65 -5.44 25.84
C GLY A 23 -1.56 -3.97 25.46
N ILE A 24 -0.42 -3.56 24.92
CA ILE A 24 -0.29 -2.29 24.26
C ILE A 24 -1.12 -2.47 22.99
N ASN A 25 -2.43 -2.20 23.07
CA ASN A 25 -3.18 -1.92 21.86
C ASN A 25 -2.50 -0.68 21.30
N SER A 26 -1.63 -0.86 20.30
CA SER A 26 -1.21 0.26 19.47
C SER A 26 -2.50 0.74 18.82
N ALA A 27 -3.10 1.77 19.42
CA ALA A 27 -4.20 2.48 18.80
C ALA A 27 -3.61 3.08 17.53
N GLN A 28 -3.98 2.53 16.37
CA GLN A 28 -3.61 3.12 15.09
C GLN A 28 -4.05 4.57 15.10
N ALA A 29 -3.08 5.46 15.03
CA ALA A 29 -3.33 6.88 15.12
C ALA A 29 -3.69 7.37 13.70
N ILE A 30 -4.87 6.97 13.24
CA ILE A 30 -5.43 7.30 11.92
C ILE A 30 -6.67 8.16 12.15
N THR A 31 -6.75 9.28 11.47
CA THR A 31 -7.91 10.17 11.52
C THR A 31 -8.86 9.83 10.37
N LEU A 32 -10.11 9.48 10.68
CA LEU A 32 -11.17 9.33 9.69
C LEU A 32 -11.95 10.64 9.54
N THR A 33 -12.03 11.13 8.31
CA THR A 33 -12.93 12.21 7.90
C THR A 33 -13.92 11.66 6.89
N THR A 34 -15.19 12.04 7.01
CA THR A 34 -16.23 11.59 6.07
C THR A 34 -16.90 12.79 5.41
N PHE A 35 -17.39 12.60 4.19
CA PHE A 35 -17.94 13.67 3.37
C PHE A 35 -19.25 13.22 2.71
N SER A 36 -20.25 14.10 2.74
CA SER A 36 -21.49 13.89 2.01
C SER A 36 -21.21 13.83 0.51
N PRO A 37 -21.87 12.92 -0.23
CA PRO A 37 -21.81 12.92 -1.69
C PRO A 37 -22.46 14.17 -2.30
N ILE A 38 -23.38 14.82 -1.57
CA ILE A 38 -24.03 16.06 -2.02
C ILE A 38 -23.03 17.21 -1.93
N GLY A 39 -22.72 17.80 -3.09
CA GLY A 39 -21.75 18.90 -3.18
C GLY A 39 -20.30 18.44 -3.02
N PHE A 40 -20.02 17.14 -3.15
CA PHE A 40 -18.65 16.62 -3.10
C PHE A 40 -17.77 17.25 -4.18
N SER A 41 -16.52 17.53 -3.82
CA SER A 41 -15.43 17.84 -4.75
C SER A 41 -14.08 17.50 -4.11
N ASP A 42 -13.04 17.36 -4.93
CA ASP A 42 -11.69 17.07 -4.44
C ASP A 42 -11.16 18.13 -3.48
N ALA A 43 -11.51 19.40 -3.73
CA ALA A 43 -11.13 20.51 -2.86
C ALA A 43 -11.82 20.41 -1.49
N ILE A 44 -13.10 20.05 -1.45
CA ILE A 44 -13.84 19.84 -0.19
C ILE A 44 -13.30 18.64 0.59
N ALA A 45 -12.98 17.56 -0.11
CA ALA A 45 -12.37 16.37 0.48
C ALA A 45 -10.88 16.55 0.82
N GLY A 46 -10.27 17.68 0.43
CA GLY A 46 -8.85 17.97 0.63
C GLY A 46 -7.92 16.99 -0.08
N ILE A 47 -8.36 16.40 -1.19
CA ILE A 47 -7.61 15.43 -2.01
C ILE A 47 -7.03 16.05 -3.30
N THR A 48 -7.10 17.37 -3.45
CA THR A 48 -6.47 18.06 -4.59
C THR A 48 -4.98 17.70 -4.68
N GLY A 49 -4.56 17.20 -5.85
CA GLY A 49 -3.17 16.80 -6.10
C GLY A 49 -2.81 15.39 -5.62
N PHE A 50 -3.77 14.62 -5.11
CA PHE A 50 -3.58 13.20 -4.84
C PHE A 50 -3.54 12.43 -6.17
N GLN A 51 -2.91 11.26 -6.16
CA GLN A 51 -3.05 10.32 -7.26
C GLN A 51 -4.43 9.67 -7.15
N ILE A 52 -5.18 9.62 -8.25
CA ILE A 52 -6.51 9.02 -8.30
C ILE A 52 -6.44 7.72 -9.08
N GLU A 53 -7.02 6.67 -8.51
CA GLU A 53 -7.48 5.48 -9.20
C GLU A 53 -8.99 5.64 -9.43
N ASP A 54 -9.39 5.76 -10.69
CA ASP A 54 -10.76 6.00 -11.15
C ASP A 54 -11.45 4.72 -11.66
N PHE A 55 -10.74 3.60 -11.74
CA PHE A 55 -11.26 2.31 -12.22
C PHE A 55 -11.91 2.36 -13.61
N GLU A 56 -11.50 3.31 -14.46
CA GLU A 56 -11.97 3.43 -15.84
C GLU A 56 -11.29 2.42 -16.80
N ASP A 57 -10.33 1.67 -16.28
CA ASP A 57 -9.75 0.52 -16.96
C ASP A 57 -9.38 -0.60 -15.98
N THR A 58 -8.71 -1.65 -16.46
CA THR A 58 -8.38 -2.82 -15.64
C THR A 58 -7.03 -2.73 -14.95
N THR A 59 -6.17 -1.79 -15.34
CA THR A 59 -4.82 -1.63 -14.82
C THR A 59 -4.85 -0.71 -13.62
N LEU A 60 -4.50 -1.23 -12.44
CA LEU A 60 -4.45 -0.40 -11.25
C LEU A 60 -3.19 0.47 -11.22
N ILE A 61 -3.29 1.63 -10.59
CA ILE A 61 -2.15 2.52 -10.38
C ILE A 61 -0.98 1.81 -9.65
N PRO A 62 0.28 2.17 -9.93
CA PRO A 62 1.43 1.51 -9.33
C PRO A 62 1.38 1.48 -7.80
N GLY A 63 1.59 0.29 -7.22
CA GLY A 63 1.60 0.08 -5.78
C GLY A 63 0.22 -0.19 -5.16
N LEU A 64 -0.86 -0.15 -5.96
CA LEU A 64 -2.19 -0.58 -5.57
C LEU A 64 -2.46 -2.03 -5.99
N SER A 65 -3.14 -2.78 -5.12
CA SER A 65 -3.78 -4.04 -5.49
C SER A 65 -5.10 -4.22 -4.75
N VAL A 66 -6.01 -5.01 -5.33
CA VAL A 66 -7.35 -5.28 -4.77
C VAL A 66 -7.51 -6.75 -4.46
N GLU A 67 -8.13 -7.05 -3.31
CA GLU A 67 -8.46 -8.40 -2.85
C GLU A 67 -9.94 -8.48 -2.45
N TRP A 68 -10.57 -9.63 -2.74
CA TRP A 68 -11.92 -9.99 -2.30
C TRP A 68 -11.80 -11.24 -1.42
N ALA A 69 -12.40 -11.22 -0.23
CA ALA A 69 -12.21 -12.26 0.80
C ALA A 69 -13.18 -13.47 0.73
N SER A 70 -14.32 -13.38 0.03
CA SER A 70 -15.22 -14.54 -0.18
C SER A 70 -16.38 -14.19 -1.11
N PRO A 71 -16.36 -14.59 -2.40
CA PRO A 71 -15.40 -15.48 -3.03
C PRO A 71 -14.00 -14.85 -3.09
N ASN A 72 -12.98 -15.68 -2.88
CA ASN A 72 -11.60 -15.24 -2.85
C ASN A 72 -11.11 -14.85 -4.25
N LEU A 73 -10.52 -13.66 -4.37
CA LEU A 73 -9.74 -13.23 -5.53
C LEU A 73 -8.69 -12.22 -5.09
N GLY A 74 -7.47 -12.33 -5.60
CA GLY A 74 -6.41 -11.36 -5.34
C GLY A 74 -5.48 -11.71 -4.17
N PRO A 75 -4.62 -10.77 -3.77
CA PRO A 75 -4.49 -9.40 -4.30
C PRO A 75 -4.11 -9.39 -5.80
N VAL A 76 -4.82 -8.57 -6.61
CA VAL A 76 -4.51 -8.36 -8.03
C VAL A 76 -4.14 -6.91 -8.31
N SER A 77 -3.16 -6.68 -9.17
CA SER A 77 -2.81 -5.36 -9.72
C SER A 77 -3.49 -5.07 -11.06
N THR A 78 -4.22 -6.05 -11.60
CA THR A 78 -5.03 -5.93 -12.81
C THR A 78 -6.39 -6.56 -12.53
N LEU A 79 -7.44 -5.77 -12.68
CA LEU A 79 -8.81 -6.20 -12.49
C LEU A 79 -9.22 -7.22 -13.56
N PRO A 80 -10.08 -8.20 -13.22
CA PRO A 80 -10.52 -9.21 -14.17
C PRO A 80 -11.41 -8.64 -15.29
N ALA A 81 -12.08 -7.51 -15.04
CA ALA A 81 -12.93 -6.80 -15.98
C ALA A 81 -13.15 -5.36 -15.49
N THR A 82 -13.74 -4.52 -16.33
CA THR A 82 -14.36 -3.25 -15.94
C THR A 82 -15.84 -3.46 -15.62
N TYR A 83 -16.41 -2.64 -14.74
CA TYR A 83 -17.84 -2.69 -14.43
C TYR A 83 -18.53 -1.35 -14.65
N ASN A 84 -19.63 -1.35 -15.40
CA ASN A 84 -20.46 -0.15 -15.63
C ASN A 84 -21.79 -0.28 -14.86
N PRO A 85 -21.98 0.44 -13.74
CA PRO A 85 -23.21 0.35 -12.94
C PRO A 85 -24.45 0.86 -13.69
N ASN A 86 -24.31 1.79 -14.65
CA ASN A 86 -25.45 2.34 -15.40
C ASN A 86 -26.10 1.29 -16.32
N ILE A 87 -25.32 0.37 -16.89
CA ILE A 87 -25.84 -0.74 -17.71
C ILE A 87 -26.75 -1.66 -16.88
N GLN A 88 -26.50 -1.75 -15.57
CA GLN A 88 -27.22 -2.60 -14.63
C GLN A 88 -28.37 -1.86 -13.91
N GLY A 89 -28.66 -0.61 -14.27
CA GLY A 89 -29.70 0.20 -13.65
C GLY A 89 -29.30 0.90 -12.35
N PHE A 90 -28.05 0.73 -11.90
CA PHE A 90 -27.51 1.38 -10.69
C PHE A 90 -26.96 2.78 -11.01
N THR A 91 -27.83 3.62 -11.58
CA THR A 91 -27.43 4.93 -12.09
C THR A 91 -26.90 5.82 -10.97
N GLY A 92 -25.74 6.44 -11.21
CA GLY A 92 -25.12 7.38 -10.27
C GLY A 92 -24.22 6.75 -9.22
N ASN A 93 -23.88 5.45 -9.31
CA ASN A 93 -22.90 4.83 -8.41
C ASN A 93 -21.46 5.28 -8.69
N ALA A 94 -21.14 5.68 -9.92
CA ALA A 94 -19.82 6.20 -10.26
C ALA A 94 -19.63 7.61 -9.69
N TRP A 95 -18.50 7.85 -9.04
CA TRP A 95 -18.05 9.12 -8.47
C TRP A 95 -17.46 10.05 -9.54
N ASP A 96 -16.87 9.46 -10.56
CA ASP A 96 -16.50 10.07 -11.84
C ASP A 96 -16.68 9.06 -12.98
N GLY A 97 -16.37 9.49 -14.21
CA GLY A 97 -16.46 8.63 -15.38
C GLY A 97 -17.77 7.85 -15.50
N ASN A 98 -17.66 6.56 -15.81
CA ASN A 98 -18.80 5.65 -15.99
C ASN A 98 -18.57 4.27 -15.38
N LEU A 99 -17.35 3.94 -14.96
CA LEU A 99 -16.96 2.62 -14.50
C LEU A 99 -16.59 2.67 -13.03
N THR A 100 -16.66 1.52 -12.36
CA THR A 100 -16.35 1.43 -10.93
C THR A 100 -15.73 0.09 -10.59
N LEU A 101 -15.05 0.02 -9.44
CA LEU A 101 -14.81 -1.23 -8.76
C LEU A 101 -16.09 -1.68 -8.02
N ASN A 102 -16.29 -2.98 -7.84
CA ASN A 102 -17.36 -3.54 -7.04
C ASN A 102 -16.90 -4.76 -6.23
N ASN A 103 -17.67 -5.10 -5.21
CA ASN A 103 -17.42 -6.28 -4.38
C ASN A 103 -17.94 -7.61 -4.99
N LEU A 104 -18.40 -7.62 -6.25
CA LEU A 104 -18.78 -8.82 -7.02
C LEU A 104 -17.62 -9.37 -7.88
N GLN A 105 -16.37 -8.96 -7.60
CA GLN A 105 -15.20 -9.29 -8.43
C GLN A 105 -15.35 -8.84 -9.89
N GLN A 106 -15.97 -7.68 -10.13
CA GLN A 106 -16.25 -7.12 -11.46
C GLN A 106 -17.24 -7.94 -12.30
N LYS A 107 -18.00 -8.84 -11.68
CA LYS A 107 -19.05 -9.61 -12.37
C LYS A 107 -20.40 -8.92 -12.25
N LEU A 108 -21.30 -9.24 -13.18
CA LEU A 108 -22.69 -8.75 -13.16
C LEU A 108 -23.53 -9.50 -12.11
N TRP A 109 -24.57 -8.86 -11.58
CA TRP A 109 -25.55 -9.59 -10.76
C TRP A 109 -26.26 -10.69 -11.59
N PRO A 110 -26.63 -11.85 -11.01
CA PRO A 110 -26.40 -12.31 -9.63
C PRO A 110 -25.07 -13.05 -9.50
N ASN A 111 -24.11 -12.46 -8.81
CA ASN A 111 -22.87 -13.13 -8.42
C ASN A 111 -22.69 -13.08 -6.90
N PRO A 112 -21.94 -14.01 -6.30
CA PRO A 112 -21.65 -13.94 -4.87
C PRO A 112 -20.93 -12.64 -4.51
N ILE A 113 -21.49 -11.90 -3.56
CA ILE A 113 -20.91 -10.66 -3.02
C ILE A 113 -19.77 -11.01 -2.08
N SER A 114 -18.62 -10.36 -2.27
CA SER A 114 -17.49 -10.49 -1.37
C SER A 114 -17.81 -9.94 0.01
N SER A 115 -17.51 -10.73 1.05
CA SER A 115 -17.65 -10.28 2.44
C SER A 115 -16.80 -9.04 2.74
N THR A 116 -15.59 -8.97 2.19
CA THR A 116 -14.69 -7.81 2.31
C THR A 116 -14.02 -7.56 0.98
N THR A 117 -13.97 -6.30 0.55
CA THR A 117 -13.10 -5.85 -0.54
C THR A 117 -12.00 -4.98 0.05
N THR A 118 -10.74 -5.37 -0.16
CA THR A 118 -9.55 -4.76 0.44
C THR A 118 -8.67 -4.15 -0.63
N PHE A 119 -8.27 -2.91 -0.41
CA PHE A 119 -7.28 -2.18 -1.18
C PHE A 119 -5.96 -2.25 -0.40
N ASN A 120 -4.93 -2.81 -1.02
CA ASN A 120 -3.61 -2.98 -0.44
C ASN A 120 -2.64 -1.98 -1.07
N PHE A 121 -1.85 -1.32 -0.24
CA PHE A 121 -0.95 -0.24 -0.63
C PHE A 121 0.50 -0.60 -0.33
N PHE A 122 1.31 -0.79 -1.38
CA PHE A 122 2.74 -1.09 -1.24
C PHE A 122 3.58 0.17 -0.93
N ASN A 123 3.13 1.32 -1.39
CA ASN A 123 3.79 2.62 -1.22
C ASN A 123 3.50 3.30 0.13
N GLN A 124 2.79 2.63 1.05
CA GLN A 124 2.53 3.10 2.42
C GLN A 124 2.04 4.56 2.46
N PRO A 125 0.87 4.86 1.87
CA PRO A 125 0.34 6.20 1.85
C PRO A 125 0.09 6.76 3.24
N THR A 126 0.23 8.09 3.32
CA THR A 126 -0.07 8.90 4.52
C THR A 126 -1.51 9.38 4.53
N SER A 127 -2.19 9.38 3.38
CA SER A 127 -3.61 9.68 3.28
C SER A 127 -4.24 8.89 2.15
N VAL A 128 -5.42 8.32 2.41
CA VAL A 128 -6.20 7.55 1.44
C VAL A 128 -7.65 8.00 1.55
N GLY A 129 -8.29 8.29 0.42
CA GLY A 129 -9.73 8.51 0.36
C GLY A 129 -10.41 7.64 -0.68
N ILE A 130 -11.68 7.33 -0.49
CA ILE A 130 -12.44 6.48 -1.43
C ILE A 130 -13.92 6.84 -1.42
N GLY A 131 -14.50 6.85 -2.61
CA GLY A 131 -15.94 6.97 -2.83
C GLY A 131 -16.62 5.61 -2.71
N ILE A 132 -17.71 5.56 -1.95
CA ILE A 132 -18.50 4.35 -1.70
C ILE A 132 -19.95 4.63 -2.10
N SER A 133 -20.53 3.68 -2.82
CA SER A 133 -21.86 3.76 -3.41
C SER A 133 -22.65 2.47 -3.16
N ASN A 134 -23.97 2.57 -3.28
CA ASN A 134 -24.91 1.47 -3.06
C ASN A 134 -24.88 0.86 -1.64
N LEU A 135 -24.72 1.71 -0.62
CA LEU A 135 -24.79 1.28 0.78
C LEU A 135 -26.26 1.22 1.22
N GLU A 136 -26.73 0.06 1.68
CA GLU A 136 -28.16 -0.17 1.91
C GLU A 136 -28.57 -0.37 3.38
N PHE A 137 -27.66 -0.82 4.24
CA PHE A 137 -28.02 -1.34 5.56
C PHE A 137 -27.28 -0.67 6.71
N THR A 138 -27.97 -0.67 7.86
CA THR A 138 -27.49 -0.21 9.17
C THR A 138 -27.86 -1.22 10.26
N GLY A 139 -27.41 -0.97 11.48
CA GLY A 139 -27.62 -1.79 12.66
C GLY A 139 -26.76 -3.05 12.65
N SER A 140 -27.35 -4.19 13.00
CA SER A 140 -26.65 -5.49 13.02
C SER A 140 -26.08 -5.93 11.66
N ASN A 141 -26.43 -5.23 10.59
CA ASN A 141 -26.00 -5.48 9.22
C ASN A 141 -25.15 -4.32 8.65
N SER A 142 -24.61 -3.44 9.49
CA SER A 142 -23.83 -2.31 9.00
C SER A 142 -22.52 -2.75 8.35
N SER A 143 -22.06 -1.93 7.41
CA SER A 143 -20.74 -2.11 6.81
C SER A 143 -19.66 -1.64 7.77
N ILE A 144 -18.51 -2.31 7.77
CA ILE A 144 -17.40 -1.99 8.66
C ILE A 144 -16.20 -1.57 7.82
N LEU A 145 -15.65 -0.40 8.17
CA LEU A 145 -14.34 0.02 7.68
C LEU A 145 -13.28 -0.75 8.45
N VAL A 146 -12.43 -1.44 7.70
CA VAL A 146 -11.28 -2.18 8.19
C VAL A 146 -10.03 -1.42 7.75
N VAL A 147 -9.09 -1.17 8.66
CA VAL A 147 -7.83 -0.52 8.34
C VAL A 147 -6.70 -1.41 8.81
N ASN A 148 -5.75 -1.71 7.92
CA ASN A 148 -4.62 -2.60 8.19
C ASN A 148 -5.05 -3.96 8.81
N GLY A 149 -6.20 -4.49 8.37
CA GLY A 149 -6.77 -5.75 8.83
C GLY A 149 -7.53 -5.70 10.16
N VAL A 150 -7.70 -4.52 10.78
CA VAL A 150 -8.41 -4.33 12.04
C VAL A 150 -9.72 -3.56 11.81
N ASP A 151 -10.81 -4.01 12.43
CA ASP A 151 -12.08 -3.28 12.45
C ASP A 151 -11.84 -1.88 13.03
N PHE A 152 -12.05 -0.85 12.21
CA PHE A 152 -11.69 0.53 12.52
C PHE A 152 -12.91 1.36 12.90
N ALA A 153 -13.96 1.33 12.09
CA ALA A 153 -15.18 2.09 12.35
C ALA A 153 -16.41 1.48 11.68
N ASP A 154 -17.56 1.66 12.33
CA ASP A 154 -18.88 1.27 11.82
C ASP A 154 -19.49 2.45 11.05
N PHE A 155 -20.04 2.17 9.86
CA PHE A 155 -20.63 3.18 8.99
C PHE A 155 -21.85 3.87 9.63
N ASP A 156 -22.53 3.22 10.58
CA ASP A 156 -23.63 3.82 11.35
C ASP A 156 -23.18 4.99 12.21
N ASN A 157 -21.89 5.02 12.58
CA ASN A 157 -21.32 6.04 13.46
C ASN A 157 -20.67 7.19 12.67
N PHE A 158 -20.77 7.21 11.34
CA PHE A 158 -20.17 8.25 10.53
C PHE A 158 -20.93 9.58 10.65
N VAL A 159 -20.17 10.67 10.64
CA VAL A 159 -20.71 12.03 10.64
C VAL A 159 -19.98 12.85 9.57
N PRO A 160 -20.68 13.30 8.51
CA PRO A 160 -22.09 13.03 8.18
C PRO A 160 -22.40 11.54 7.97
N ALA A 161 -23.66 11.17 8.20
CA ALA A 161 -24.12 9.80 7.97
C ALA A 161 -24.13 9.48 6.45
N PRO A 162 -23.90 8.20 6.07
CA PRO A 162 -24.02 7.78 4.67
C PRO A 162 -25.44 7.98 4.14
N ILE A 163 -25.56 8.30 2.85
CA ILE A 163 -26.84 8.20 2.15
C ILE A 163 -27.11 6.73 1.83
N LEU A 164 -28.21 6.20 2.36
CA LEU A 164 -28.62 4.82 2.17
C LEU A 164 -29.56 4.67 0.97
N GLY A 165 -29.43 3.56 0.24
CA GLY A 165 -30.36 3.17 -0.82
C GLY A 165 -29.70 2.35 -1.93
N THR A 166 -30.55 1.78 -2.79
CA THR A 166 -30.18 0.86 -3.88
C THR A 166 -29.60 1.56 -5.11
N THR A 167 -29.39 2.88 -5.07
CA THR A 167 -28.85 3.65 -6.19
C THR A 167 -28.12 4.89 -5.69
N GLY A 168 -26.93 5.13 -6.22
CA GLY A 168 -26.19 6.37 -6.07
C GLY A 168 -25.01 6.30 -5.11
N ARG A 169 -24.35 7.45 -4.99
CA ARG A 169 -23.22 7.69 -4.08
C ARG A 169 -23.71 7.75 -2.64
N SER A 170 -23.07 6.99 -1.76
CA SER A 170 -23.46 6.91 -0.35
C SER A 170 -22.61 7.82 0.51
N ILE A 171 -21.28 7.72 0.41
CA ILE A 171 -20.35 8.48 1.24
C ILE A 171 -18.95 8.48 0.63
N TYR A 172 -18.20 9.56 0.84
CA TYR A 172 -16.75 9.54 0.64
C TYR A 172 -16.06 9.52 2.00
N ILE A 173 -15.03 8.70 2.15
CA ILE A 173 -14.21 8.67 3.36
C ILE A 173 -12.78 9.06 3.03
N ARG A 174 -12.08 9.66 3.99
CA ARG A 174 -10.63 9.91 3.94
C ARG A 174 -10.01 9.51 5.27
N LEU A 175 -8.92 8.76 5.20
CA LEU A 175 -8.09 8.33 6.30
C LEU A 175 -6.75 9.05 6.20
N ASP A 176 -6.36 9.73 7.26
CA ASP A 176 -5.07 10.41 7.38
C ASP A 176 -4.24 9.74 8.48
N ALA A 177 -3.09 9.19 8.12
CA ALA A 177 -2.16 8.62 9.09
C ALA A 177 -1.45 9.74 9.87
N ASN A 178 -1.34 9.58 11.19
CA ASN A 178 -0.51 10.47 12.00
C ASN A 178 0.98 10.26 11.71
N ILE A 179 1.81 11.11 12.31
CA ILE A 179 3.26 11.05 12.11
C ILE A 179 3.80 9.67 12.51
N ASN A 180 4.60 9.07 11.62
CA ASN A 180 5.16 7.72 11.74
C ASN A 180 4.16 6.55 11.67
N GLU A 181 2.90 6.81 11.32
CA GLU A 181 1.92 5.78 10.98
C GLU A 181 1.80 5.61 9.46
N VAL A 182 1.36 4.44 9.02
CA VAL A 182 1.13 4.14 7.60
C VAL A 182 -0.18 3.40 7.39
N ILE A 183 -0.79 3.63 6.23
CA ILE A 183 -1.97 2.87 5.78
C ILE A 183 -1.46 1.79 4.81
N ASN A 184 -1.38 0.56 5.27
CA ASN A 184 -1.02 -0.61 4.45
C ASN A 184 -2.23 -1.15 3.69
N SER A 185 -3.41 -1.08 4.29
CA SER A 185 -4.65 -1.47 3.61
C SER A 185 -5.87 -0.75 4.17
N ILE A 186 -6.87 -0.59 3.32
CA ILE A 186 -8.25 -0.28 3.72
C ILE A 186 -9.15 -1.38 3.17
N GLY A 187 -10.11 -1.83 3.95
CA GLY A 187 -11.09 -2.82 3.53
C GLY A 187 -12.49 -2.36 3.90
N ILE A 188 -13.45 -2.63 3.03
CA ILE A 188 -14.86 -2.44 3.35
C ILE A 188 -15.46 -3.83 3.49
N ARG A 189 -15.80 -4.19 4.73
CA ARG A 189 -16.58 -5.39 5.03
C ARG A 189 -18.04 -5.06 4.81
N GLY A 190 -18.63 -5.68 3.79
CA GLY A 190 -20.01 -5.44 3.40
C GLY A 190 -20.98 -5.96 4.46
N GLY A 191 -22.00 -5.17 4.74
CA GLY A 191 -23.20 -5.62 5.44
C GLY A 191 -23.98 -6.67 4.64
N SER A 192 -25.03 -7.25 5.21
CA SER A 192 -25.95 -8.08 4.45
C SER A 192 -26.74 -7.20 3.48
N GLY A 193 -26.56 -7.34 2.16
CA GLY A 193 -27.22 -6.46 1.20
C GLY A 193 -26.88 -6.71 -0.25
N ASP A 194 -27.17 -5.73 -1.10
CA ASP A 194 -26.69 -5.69 -2.48
C ASP A 194 -25.17 -5.41 -2.55
N PHE A 195 -24.61 -5.44 -3.75
CA PHE A 195 -23.20 -5.18 -3.97
C PHE A 195 -22.82 -3.74 -3.60
N LEU A 196 -21.59 -3.55 -3.15
CA LEU A 196 -21.00 -2.23 -2.97
C LEU A 196 -20.19 -1.85 -4.20
N SER A 197 -20.27 -0.58 -4.56
CA SER A 197 -19.46 0.01 -5.62
C SER A 197 -18.45 0.99 -5.02
N PHE A 198 -17.23 0.96 -5.52
CA PHE A 198 -16.12 1.80 -5.09
C PHE A 198 -15.57 2.55 -6.29
N ASP A 199 -15.26 3.82 -6.08
CA ASP A 199 -14.74 4.66 -7.13
C ASP A 199 -13.91 5.81 -6.54
N ARG A 200 -13.12 6.48 -7.38
CA ARG A 200 -12.33 7.67 -7.02
C ARG A 200 -11.43 7.44 -5.80
N LEU A 201 -10.62 6.38 -5.83
CA LEU A 201 -9.67 6.08 -4.77
C LEU A 201 -8.48 7.06 -4.85
N ALA A 202 -8.43 8.00 -3.92
CA ALA A 202 -7.38 9.01 -3.83
C ALA A 202 -6.25 8.56 -2.89
N ILE A 203 -5.00 8.69 -3.34
CA ILE A 203 -3.81 8.27 -2.59
C ILE A 203 -2.80 9.42 -2.52
N LYS A 204 -2.37 9.73 -1.30
CA LYS A 204 -1.21 10.57 -1.03
C LYS A 204 -0.09 9.71 -0.45
N SER A 205 0.85 9.36 -1.31
CA SER A 205 2.08 8.66 -0.92
C SER A 205 2.83 9.46 0.15
N ALA A 206 3.48 8.77 1.08
CA ALA A 206 4.58 9.38 1.83
C ALA A 206 5.58 9.94 0.81
N ALA A 207 6.13 11.13 1.04
CA ALA A 207 7.21 11.62 0.18
C ALA A 207 8.30 10.55 0.17
N GLN A 208 8.50 9.88 -0.97
CA GLN A 208 9.62 8.94 -1.07
C GLN A 208 10.89 9.76 -0.83
N PRO A 209 11.82 9.27 0.01
CA PRO A 209 13.19 9.78 -0.03
C PRO A 209 13.60 9.81 -1.51
N PRO A 210 14.28 10.87 -2.00
CA PRO A 210 14.74 10.91 -3.37
C PRO A 210 15.40 9.57 -3.68
N GLN A 211 14.91 8.84 -4.69
CA GLN A 211 15.60 7.64 -5.12
C GLN A 211 17.04 8.06 -5.35
N SER A 212 17.98 7.51 -4.58
CA SER A 212 19.39 7.76 -4.83
C SER A 212 19.64 7.23 -6.22
N VAL A 213 19.71 8.12 -7.21
CA VAL A 213 20.19 7.78 -8.54
C VAL A 213 21.52 7.08 -8.30
N PRO A 214 21.68 5.78 -8.67
CA PRO A 214 22.97 5.15 -8.57
C PRO A 214 23.95 6.04 -9.31
N GLU A 215 24.93 6.60 -8.60
CA GLU A 215 25.94 7.39 -9.29
C GLU A 215 26.51 6.52 -10.41
N PRO A 216 26.68 7.06 -11.63
CA PRO A 216 27.34 6.31 -12.69
C PRO A 216 28.66 5.83 -12.12
N SER A 217 28.80 4.52 -11.99
CA SER A 217 30.01 3.91 -11.48
C SER A 217 31.17 4.50 -12.28
N ASN A 218 32.08 5.20 -11.61
CA ASN A 218 33.30 5.70 -12.22
C ASN A 218 34.12 4.50 -12.72
N ILE A 219 33.89 4.05 -13.97
CA ILE A 219 34.71 3.06 -14.68
C ILE A 219 36.03 3.72 -15.16
N LEU A 220 36.64 4.55 -14.32
CA LEU A 220 37.96 5.15 -14.56
C LEU A 220 38.94 4.85 -13.42
N GLY A 221 38.77 3.68 -12.80
CA GLY A 221 39.60 3.17 -11.72
C GLY A 221 40.50 2.00 -12.10
N LEU A 222 41.08 1.96 -13.31
CA LEU A 222 42.14 1.02 -13.67
C LEU A 222 43.10 1.69 -14.66
N GLY A 223 44.11 2.40 -14.14
CA GLY A 223 45.11 3.01 -14.99
C GLY A 223 46.17 3.81 -14.24
N LEU A 224 46.69 3.32 -13.12
CA LEU A 224 47.86 3.90 -12.43
C LEU A 224 48.57 2.84 -11.57
N LEU A 225 49.00 1.75 -12.21
CA LEU A 225 50.01 0.84 -11.64
C LEU A 225 51.12 0.65 -12.67
N GLY A 226 52.25 1.32 -12.42
CA GLY A 226 53.55 0.88 -12.91
C GLY A 226 54.13 1.66 -14.09
N LEU A 227 54.75 2.81 -13.80
CA LEU A 227 55.96 3.28 -14.51
C LEU A 227 56.65 4.35 -13.67
N GLY A 228 57.42 3.87 -12.69
CA GLY A 228 58.31 4.69 -11.88
C GLY A 228 59.60 3.93 -11.61
N LEU A 229 60.72 4.59 -11.91
CA LEU A 229 62.12 4.28 -11.57
C LEU A 229 62.87 3.28 -12.48
N ALA A 230 63.56 3.83 -13.49
CA ALA A 230 64.88 3.34 -13.87
C ALA A 230 65.89 4.48 -13.72
N ALA A 231 66.74 4.35 -12.69
CA ALA A 231 67.83 5.24 -12.38
C ALA A 231 69.03 5.04 -13.32
N THR A 232 69.88 6.06 -13.31
CA THR A 232 71.01 6.36 -14.18
C THR A 232 72.26 5.46 -13.97
N LYS A 233 73.02 5.34 -15.07
CA LYS A 233 74.47 5.07 -15.20
C LYS A 233 75.01 3.69 -14.78
N MET A 234 75.59 2.97 -15.77
CA MET A 234 76.91 2.37 -15.58
C MET A 234 77.80 2.48 -16.83
N LYS A 235 79.07 2.80 -16.54
CA LYS A 235 80.25 2.91 -17.41
C LYS A 235 80.57 1.58 -18.09
N GLY A 236 81.08 1.67 -19.31
CA GLY A 236 81.41 0.53 -20.16
C GLY A 236 82.62 -0.30 -19.74
N VAL A 237 82.74 -1.46 -20.39
CA VAL A 237 83.99 -2.19 -20.60
C VAL A 237 83.92 -2.81 -22.00
N LEU A 238 84.95 -2.53 -22.81
CA LEU A 238 85.23 -3.16 -24.09
C LEU A 238 85.45 -4.67 -23.95
N SER A 239 85.19 -5.46 -24.99
CA SER A 239 86.26 -6.19 -25.72
C SER A 239 85.72 -7.30 -26.67
N LYS A 240 85.95 -7.05 -27.97
CA LYS A 240 86.50 -7.93 -29.04
C LYS A 240 85.78 -9.22 -29.50
N LYS A 241 85.73 -9.28 -30.87
CA LYS A 241 85.89 -10.43 -31.80
C LYS A 241 84.71 -11.42 -31.89
N ALA A 242 84.32 -12.00 -33.03
CA ALA A 242 84.77 -11.98 -34.43
C ALA A 242 83.70 -12.63 -35.35
N LYS A 243 83.64 -12.20 -36.64
CA LYS A 243 83.50 -12.99 -37.92
C LYS A 243 82.45 -14.15 -37.95
N SER A 244 81.28 -14.05 -38.61
CA SER A 244 80.92 -14.22 -40.06
C SER A 244 81.02 -15.68 -40.58
N PRO A 245 80.33 -16.14 -41.67
CA PRO A 245 79.12 -15.72 -42.42
C PRO A 245 78.09 -16.90 -42.52
N THR A 246 76.92 -16.78 -43.15
CA THR A 246 76.48 -17.28 -44.49
C THR A 246 75.03 -17.75 -44.30
N ASP A 247 74.08 -17.79 -45.23
CA ASP A 247 73.91 -17.32 -46.59
C ASP A 247 72.39 -17.37 -46.85
N ASN A 248 71.91 -16.33 -47.52
CA ASN A 248 70.84 -16.20 -48.52
C ASN A 248 69.65 -17.21 -48.72
N PRO A 249 68.59 -16.75 -49.41
CA PRO A 249 67.22 -17.24 -49.36
C PRO A 249 66.79 -18.01 -50.62
N GLN A 250 65.58 -18.57 -50.61
CA GLN A 250 64.62 -18.67 -51.74
C GLN A 250 63.31 -19.29 -51.19
N ALA A 251 62.12 -18.70 -51.42
CA ALA A 251 61.27 -18.85 -52.62
C ALA A 251 60.88 -20.32 -52.85
N THR A 252 59.64 -20.75 -53.09
CA THR A 252 58.46 -20.14 -53.73
C THR A 252 57.32 -21.17 -53.65
N ASP A 253 56.08 -20.69 -53.76
CA ASP A 253 54.88 -21.32 -54.34
C ASP A 253 54.36 -22.65 -53.73
N SER A 254 53.07 -22.83 -53.47
CA SER A 254 51.90 -22.48 -54.29
C SER A 254 50.66 -22.18 -53.43
#